data_AF-A0A2D8U190-F1
#
_entry.id   AF-A0A2D8U190-F1
#
_cell.length_a   1.000
_cell.length_b   1.000
_cell.length_c   1.000
_cell.angle_alpha   90.00
_cell.angle_beta   90.00
_cell.angle_gamma   90.00
#
_symmetry.space_group_name_H-M   'P 1'
#
loop_
_entity.id
_entity.type
_entity.pdbx_description
1 polymer ?
#
loop_
_entity_poly.entity_id
_entity_poly.type
_entity_poly.pdbx_seq_one_letter_code
_entity_poly.pdbx_strand_id
1 'polypeptide(L)'
;MRSGMAQFIMVTLRKVSLTLADHHIGITHAGNGCSQRITDFDRAAALDLSEEIEAEEMARAASEAEKNSMPELPSPEEMPRAPEPLPTPSSLGGLADRAGVEVSNEGETSETGEELKRLRERTEEVSETIGEHSDGQMDEEEPPIQTEIKTKERAS
;
A
#
# COMPACT_ATOMS: atom_id res chain seq x y z
N MET A 1 19.52 43.75 -7.27
CA MET A 1 20.90 43.30 -7.56
C MET A 1 21.29 42.29 -6.51
N ARG A 2 21.67 41.06 -6.89
CA ARG A 2 22.21 40.06 -5.97
C ARG A 2 23.65 40.46 -5.64
N SER A 3 24.00 40.56 -4.36
CA SER A 3 25.37 40.93 -3.96
C SER A 3 26.33 39.81 -4.37
N GLY A 4 27.26 40.09 -5.28
CA GLY A 4 28.28 39.13 -5.73
C GLY A 4 29.37 38.84 -4.70
N MET A 5 29.25 39.34 -3.46
CA MET A 5 30.31 39.28 -2.44
C MET A 5 30.26 38.03 -1.56
N ALA A 6 29.18 37.23 -1.63
CA ALA A 6 29.01 36.05 -0.79
C ALA A 6 28.22 34.94 -1.51
N GLN A 7 28.50 33.69 -1.14
CA GLN A 7 27.77 32.51 -1.57
C GLN A 7 26.84 32.03 -0.46
N PHE A 8 25.60 31.71 -0.80
CA PHE A 8 24.59 31.24 0.14
C PHE A 8 24.11 29.83 -0.24
N ILE A 9 23.94 28.99 0.77
CA ILE A 9 23.31 27.68 0.67
C ILE A 9 22.11 27.68 1.60
N MET A 10 20.95 27.26 1.10
CA MET A 10 19.70 27.18 1.85
C MET A 10 19.07 25.81 1.62
N VAL A 11 18.46 25.26 2.66
CA VAL A 11 17.64 24.04 2.58
C VAL A 11 16.20 24.41 2.85
N THR A 12 15.31 24.16 1.90
CA THR A 12 13.90 24.55 1.99
C THR A 12 13.03 23.72 1.06
N LEU A 13 11.80 23.49 1.46
CA LEU A 13 10.75 22.92 0.62
C LEU A 13 9.78 23.99 0.10
N ARG A 14 9.96 25.28 0.50
CA ARG A 14 9.02 26.34 0.17
C ARG A 14 9.26 26.88 -1.24
N LYS A 15 8.20 26.94 -2.04
CA LYS A 15 8.22 27.43 -3.43
C LYS A 15 8.85 28.82 -3.56
N VAL A 16 8.45 29.79 -2.73
CA VAL A 16 8.99 31.16 -2.79
C VAL A 16 10.51 31.21 -2.60
N SER A 17 11.08 30.36 -1.75
CA SER A 17 12.52 30.32 -1.50
C SER A 17 13.26 29.61 -2.64
N LEU A 18 12.69 28.55 -3.20
CA LEU A 18 13.25 27.83 -4.35
C LEU A 18 13.27 28.70 -5.60
N THR A 19 12.20 29.45 -5.88
CA THR A 19 12.15 30.34 -7.06
C THR A 19 13.24 31.42 -7.07
N LEU A 20 13.75 31.80 -5.90
CA LEU A 20 14.82 32.78 -5.74
C LEU A 20 16.20 32.17 -5.98
N ALA A 21 16.39 30.87 -5.78
CA ALA A 21 17.70 30.21 -5.92
C ALA A 21 18.19 30.20 -7.37
N ASP A 22 19.51 30.21 -7.55
CA ASP A 22 20.13 30.09 -8.88
C ASP A 22 20.46 28.63 -9.23
N HIS A 23 20.70 27.80 -8.21
CA HIS A 23 21.09 26.39 -8.37
C HIS A 23 20.32 25.53 -7.39
N HIS A 24 19.89 24.37 -7.86
CA HIS A 24 19.17 23.37 -7.09
C HIS A 24 20.03 22.13 -6.91
N ILE A 25 19.94 21.52 -5.73
CA ILE A 25 20.62 20.27 -5.40
C ILE A 25 19.59 19.38 -4.72
N GLY A 26 19.27 18.26 -5.35
CA GLY A 26 18.38 17.25 -4.81
C GLY A 26 19.17 16.19 -4.05
N ILE A 27 18.65 15.76 -2.90
CA ILE A 27 19.17 14.62 -2.15
C ILE A 27 18.07 13.57 -2.03
N THR A 28 18.42 12.31 -2.25
CA THR A 28 17.53 11.16 -2.03
C THR A 28 18.12 10.18 -1.04
N HIS A 29 17.24 9.40 -0.40
CA HIS A 29 17.59 8.27 0.45
C HIS A 29 16.94 7.01 -0.14
N ALA A 30 17.72 6.22 -0.88
CA ALA A 30 17.25 5.04 -1.60
C ALA A 30 17.05 3.79 -0.70
N GLY A 31 16.67 4.00 0.56
CA GLY A 31 16.42 2.92 1.53
C GLY A 31 17.67 2.21 2.08
N ASN A 32 18.88 2.57 1.63
CA ASN A 32 20.15 1.94 2.03
C ASN A 32 20.87 2.66 3.20
N GLY A 33 20.23 3.62 3.87
CA GLY A 33 20.86 4.39 4.95
C GLY A 33 21.75 5.54 4.48
N CYS A 34 21.97 5.69 3.16
CA CYS A 34 22.95 6.61 2.61
C CYS A 34 22.29 7.71 1.77
N SER A 35 22.64 8.96 2.06
CA SER A 35 22.21 10.10 1.24
C SER A 35 22.97 10.11 -0.08
N GLN A 36 22.24 10.28 -1.18
CA GLN A 36 22.80 10.37 -2.53
C GLN A 36 22.31 11.66 -3.19
N ARG A 37 23.22 12.34 -3.92
CA ARG A 37 22.84 13.51 -4.70
C ARG A 37 22.14 13.05 -5.97
N ILE A 38 20.96 13.61 -6.22
CA ILE A 38 20.22 13.44 -7.47
C ILE A 38 20.94 14.27 -8.55
N THR A 39 21.35 13.64 -9.64
CA THR A 39 22.09 14.31 -10.73
C THR A 39 21.21 15.29 -11.49
N ASP A 40 19.96 14.89 -11.74
CA ASP A 40 19.04 15.59 -12.64
C ASP A 40 18.01 16.40 -11.85
N PHE A 41 18.44 17.05 -10.77
CA PHE A 41 17.57 17.89 -9.96
C PHE A 41 17.74 19.36 -10.33
N ASP A 42 16.88 19.83 -11.22
CA ASP A 42 16.89 21.20 -11.72
C ASP A 42 15.79 22.06 -11.05
N ARG A 43 15.64 23.28 -11.56
CA ARG A 43 14.63 24.22 -11.05
C ARG A 43 13.20 23.72 -11.26
N ALA A 44 12.92 23.06 -12.39
CA ALA A 44 11.58 22.56 -12.69
C ALA A 44 11.22 21.43 -11.71
N ALA A 45 12.10 20.43 -11.59
CA ALA A 45 11.94 19.33 -10.64
C ALA A 45 11.79 19.83 -9.18
N ALA A 46 12.53 20.87 -8.79
CA ALA A 46 12.41 21.47 -7.46
C ALA A 46 11.05 22.14 -7.22
N LEU A 47 10.50 22.82 -8.22
CA LEU A 47 9.20 23.49 -8.10
C LEU A 47 8.06 22.49 -8.13
N ASP A 48 8.12 21.49 -9.00
CA ASP A 48 7.12 20.43 -9.10
C ASP A 48 7.02 19.65 -7.77
N LEU A 49 8.17 19.27 -7.20
CA LEU A 49 8.22 18.61 -5.89
C LEU A 49 7.60 19.47 -4.78
N SER A 50 7.84 20.78 -4.79
CA SER A 50 7.22 21.68 -3.81
C SER A 50 5.71 21.77 -3.97
N GLU A 51 5.21 21.81 -5.20
CA GLU A 51 3.77 21.83 -5.48
C GLU A 51 3.09 20.54 -5.04
N GLU A 52 3.74 19.40 -5.26
CA GLU A 52 3.26 18.09 -4.79
C GLU A 52 3.16 18.04 -3.26
N ILE A 53 4.20 18.51 -2.56
CA ILE A 53 4.22 18.56 -1.09
C ILE A 53 3.13 19.50 -0.55
N GLU A 54 2.96 20.68 -1.14
CA GLU A 54 1.90 21.63 -0.74
C GLU A 54 0.50 21.04 -0.98
N ALA A 55 0.30 20.31 -2.08
CA ALA A 55 -0.94 19.62 -2.38
C ALA A 55 -1.24 18.46 -1.40
N GLU A 56 -0.22 17.67 -1.05
CA GLU A 56 -0.34 16.60 -0.05
C GLU A 56 -0.69 17.17 1.34
N GLU A 57 -0.03 18.25 1.75
CA GLU A 57 -0.33 18.91 3.03
C GLU A 57 -1.77 19.43 3.06
N MET A 58 -2.25 20.02 1.96
CA MET A 58 -3.63 20.48 1.84
C MET A 58 -4.64 19.31 1.87
N ALA A 59 -4.34 18.21 1.18
CA ALA A 59 -5.18 17.01 1.19
C ALA A 59 -5.26 16.39 2.59
N ARG A 60 -4.13 16.31 3.30
CA ARG A 60 -4.08 15.85 4.70
C ARG A 60 -4.88 16.78 5.61
N ALA A 61 -4.74 18.09 5.48
CA ALA A 61 -5.51 19.06 6.26
C ALA A 61 -7.02 18.94 5.99
N ALA A 62 -7.43 18.71 4.74
CA ALA A 62 -8.82 18.48 4.38
C ALA A 62 -9.36 17.17 4.99
N SER A 63 -8.57 16.09 4.92
CA SER A 63 -8.93 14.80 5.51
C SER A 63 -9.02 14.88 7.04
N GLU A 64 -8.10 15.59 7.69
CA GLU A 64 -8.16 15.85 9.12
C GLU A 64 -9.37 16.70 9.50
N ALA A 65 -9.70 17.72 8.72
CA ALA A 65 -10.89 18.53 8.94
C ALA A 65 -12.18 17.71 8.78
N GLU A 66 -12.26 16.85 7.77
CA GLU A 66 -13.39 15.93 7.57
C GLU A 66 -13.50 14.96 8.74
N LYS A 67 -12.39 14.32 9.14
CA LYS A 67 -12.33 13.42 10.28
C LYS A 67 -12.77 14.10 11.58
N ASN A 68 -12.35 15.35 11.81
CA ASN A 68 -12.74 16.12 12.98
C ASN A 68 -14.20 16.60 12.92
N SER A 69 -14.77 16.73 11.73
CA SER A 69 -16.19 17.07 11.55
C SER A 69 -17.12 15.86 11.70
N MET A 70 -16.57 14.64 11.55
CA MET A 70 -17.32 13.41 11.71
C MET A 70 -17.79 13.27 13.16
N PRO A 71 -19.08 12.98 13.42
CA PRO A 71 -19.55 12.72 14.78
C PRO A 71 -18.83 11.50 15.36
N GLU A 72 -18.57 11.53 16.67
CA GLU A 72 -18.03 10.36 17.37
C GLU A 72 -19.01 9.18 17.26
N LEU A 73 -18.46 7.99 17.03
CA LEU A 73 -19.25 6.77 17.06
C LEU A 73 -19.77 6.54 18.49
N PRO A 74 -20.98 5.98 18.64
CA PRO A 74 -21.48 5.60 19.95
C PRO A 74 -20.53 4.61 20.64
N SER A 75 -20.53 4.61 21.97
CA SER A 75 -19.70 3.68 22.73
C SER A 75 -20.10 2.23 22.41
N PRO A 76 -19.15 1.28 22.38
CA PRO A 76 -19.45 -0.11 22.05
C PRO A 76 -20.39 -0.79 23.05
N GLU A 77 -20.53 -0.24 24.26
CA GLU A 77 -21.46 -0.72 25.28
C GLU A 77 -22.92 -0.33 24.98
N GLU A 78 -23.13 0.80 24.29
CA GLU A 78 -24.45 1.29 23.88
C GLU A 78 -24.94 0.65 22.57
N MET A 79 -24.09 -0.12 21.89
CA MET A 79 -24.48 -0.82 20.66
C MET A 79 -25.45 -1.98 20.97
N PRO A 80 -26.53 -2.14 20.19
CA PRO A 80 -27.43 -3.28 20.34
C PRO A 80 -26.64 -4.57 20.05
N ARG A 81 -26.56 -5.45 21.04
CA ARG A 81 -25.91 -6.75 20.88
C ARG A 81 -26.81 -7.69 20.09
N ALA A 82 -26.20 -8.54 19.29
CA ALA A 82 -26.90 -9.68 18.72
C ALA A 82 -27.54 -10.50 19.86
N PRO A 83 -28.78 -10.97 19.70
CA PRO A 83 -29.40 -11.86 20.67
C PRO A 83 -28.59 -13.15 20.77
N GLU A 84 -28.64 -13.78 21.94
CA GLU A 84 -28.05 -15.10 22.13
C GLU A 84 -28.65 -16.09 21.11
N PRO A 85 -27.82 -16.93 20.45
CA PRO A 85 -28.33 -17.90 19.50
C PRO A 85 -29.37 -18.80 20.17
N LEU A 86 -30.49 -18.99 19.49
CA LEU A 86 -31.52 -19.90 19.96
C LEU A 86 -30.95 -21.32 20.03
N PRO A 87 -31.32 -22.11 21.05
CA PRO A 87 -30.95 -23.52 21.11
C PRO A 87 -31.49 -24.22 19.86
N THR A 88 -30.70 -25.14 19.31
CA THR A 88 -31.14 -25.97 18.19
C THR A 88 -32.42 -26.70 18.58
N PRO A 89 -33.48 -26.62 17.75
CA PRO A 89 -34.74 -27.28 18.11
C PRO A 89 -34.51 -28.78 18.16
N SER A 90 -34.96 -29.42 19.24
CA SER A 90 -34.89 -30.88 19.43
C SER A 90 -35.52 -31.66 18.27
N SER A 91 -36.46 -31.02 17.55
CA SER A 91 -37.10 -31.58 16.37
C SER A 91 -36.16 -31.77 15.16
N LEU A 92 -35.00 -31.11 15.10
CA LEU A 92 -34.01 -31.28 14.03
C LEU A 92 -32.94 -32.34 14.37
N GLY A 93 -32.81 -32.70 15.65
CA GLY A 93 -31.87 -33.73 16.13
C GLY A 93 -32.43 -35.16 16.15
N GLY A 94 -33.74 -35.34 15.93
CA GLY A 94 -34.41 -36.64 16.05
C GLY A 94 -34.12 -37.69 14.97
N LEU A 95 -33.18 -37.44 14.05
CA LEU A 95 -32.69 -38.47 13.12
C LEU A 95 -31.73 -39.44 13.82
N ALA A 96 -30.91 -38.96 14.76
CA ALA A 96 -29.97 -39.78 15.53
C ALA A 96 -30.71 -40.80 16.41
N ASP A 97 -31.75 -40.35 17.12
CA ASP A 97 -32.61 -41.21 17.95
C ASP A 97 -33.33 -42.30 17.15
N ARG A 98 -33.67 -42.02 15.88
CA ARG A 98 -34.30 -43.00 14.98
C ARG A 98 -33.30 -43.95 14.32
N ALA A 99 -32.03 -43.54 14.21
CA ALA A 99 -30.95 -44.35 13.66
C ALA A 99 -30.27 -45.25 14.73
N GLY A 100 -30.62 -45.10 16.01
CA GLY A 100 -30.03 -45.88 17.10
C GLY A 100 -28.59 -45.48 17.44
N VAL A 101 -28.20 -44.25 17.13
CA VAL A 101 -26.87 -43.70 17.43
C VAL A 101 -26.98 -42.72 18.58
N GLU A 102 -26.37 -43.06 19.71
CA GLU A 102 -26.20 -42.18 20.88
C GLU A 102 -25.22 -41.06 20.50
N VAL A 103 -25.71 -39.83 20.28
CA VAL A 103 -24.85 -38.66 20.09
C VAL A 103 -24.68 -37.98 21.45
N SER A 104 -23.56 -38.24 22.11
CA SER A 104 -23.14 -37.48 23.28
C SER A 104 -23.06 -35.99 22.92
N ASN A 105 -23.65 -35.13 23.74
CA ASN A 105 -23.64 -33.67 23.62
C ASN A 105 -22.26 -33.04 23.91
N GLU A 106 -21.17 -33.76 23.69
CA GLU A 106 -19.84 -33.18 23.66
C GLU A 106 -19.58 -32.79 22.21
N GLY A 107 -19.41 -31.49 21.99
CA GLY A 107 -19.31 -30.89 20.67
C GLY A 107 -18.49 -31.74 19.70
N GLU A 108 -19.08 -32.02 18.54
CA GLU A 108 -18.40 -32.59 17.38
C GLU A 108 -17.27 -31.65 16.94
N THR A 109 -16.15 -31.73 17.64
CA THR A 109 -14.86 -31.21 17.23
C THR A 109 -13.92 -32.41 17.19
N SER A 110 -14.11 -33.31 16.23
CA SER A 110 -13.10 -34.35 16.02
C SER A 110 -12.97 -34.76 14.55
N GLU A 111 -14.07 -34.89 13.79
CA GLU A 111 -13.97 -35.41 12.41
C GLU A 111 -13.69 -34.33 11.35
N THR A 112 -14.16 -33.10 11.54
CA THR A 112 -13.90 -31.98 10.60
C THR A 112 -12.48 -31.43 10.68
N GLY A 113 -11.81 -31.63 11.81
CA GLY A 113 -10.44 -31.14 12.03
C GLY A 113 -9.41 -31.84 11.14
N GLU A 114 -9.58 -33.15 10.89
CA GLU A 114 -8.67 -33.90 10.04
C GLU A 114 -8.85 -33.57 8.55
N GLU A 115 -10.09 -33.37 8.10
CA GLU A 115 -10.37 -32.97 6.71
C GLU A 115 -9.88 -31.55 6.41
N LEU A 116 -10.14 -30.60 7.31
CA LEU A 116 -9.64 -29.22 7.18
C LEU A 116 -8.11 -29.17 7.26
N LYS A 117 -7.48 -30.03 8.07
CA LYS A 117 -6.03 -30.15 8.14
C LYS A 117 -5.43 -30.68 6.82
N ARG A 118 -6.07 -31.68 6.19
CA ARG A 118 -5.67 -32.17 4.86
C ARG A 118 -5.81 -31.10 3.76
N LEU A 119 -6.84 -30.26 3.83
CA LEU A 119 -7.01 -29.12 2.92
C LEU A 119 -5.93 -28.05 3.14
N ARG A 120 -5.59 -27.76 4.39
CA ARG A 120 -4.53 -26.82 4.74
C ARG A 120 -3.17 -27.29 4.22
N GLU A 121 -2.80 -28.54 4.46
CA GLU A 121 -1.53 -29.12 4.00
C GLU A 121 -1.40 -29.07 2.46
N ARG A 122 -2.48 -29.38 1.72
CA ARG A 122 -2.50 -29.23 0.25
C ARG A 122 -2.38 -27.79 -0.23
N THR A 123 -2.91 -26.82 0.53
CA THR A 123 -2.84 -25.40 0.16
C THR A 123 -1.43 -24.86 0.38
N GLU A 124 -0.75 -25.32 1.43
CA GLU A 124 0.63 -24.96 1.74
C GLU A 124 1.60 -25.48 0.65
N GLU A 125 1.48 -26.76 0.24
CA GLU A 125 2.25 -27.35 -0.88
C GLU A 125 2.05 -26.60 -2.21
N VAL A 126 0.80 -26.19 -2.51
CA VAL A 126 0.50 -25.40 -3.71
C VAL A 126 1.07 -23.99 -3.61
N SER A 127 1.06 -23.38 -2.43
CA SER A 127 1.62 -22.04 -2.22
C SER A 127 3.14 -22.01 -2.37
N GLU A 128 3.83 -23.05 -1.90
CA GLU A 128 5.28 -23.23 -2.11
C GLU A 128 5.60 -23.38 -3.60
N THR A 129 4.83 -24.19 -4.33
CA THR A 129 5.00 -24.38 -5.79
C THR A 129 4.77 -23.09 -6.59
N ILE A 130 3.83 -22.23 -6.17
CA ILE A 130 3.56 -20.94 -6.83
C ILE A 130 4.65 -19.92 -6.52
N GLY A 131 5.17 -19.90 -5.29
CA GLY A 131 6.27 -19.02 -4.89
C GLY A 131 7.57 -19.33 -5.64
N GLU A 132 7.93 -20.61 -5.76
CA GLU A 132 9.14 -21.04 -6.49
C GLU A 132 9.07 -20.74 -7.99
N HIS A 133 7.88 -20.69 -8.59
CA HIS A 133 7.70 -20.28 -9.99
C HIS A 133 7.70 -18.75 -10.21
N SER A 134 7.47 -17.95 -9.18
CA SER A 134 7.48 -16.48 -9.28
C SER A 134 8.88 -15.86 -9.24
N ASP A 135 9.88 -16.56 -8.68
CA ASP A 135 11.28 -16.09 -8.62
C ASP A 135 12.10 -16.42 -9.88
N GLY A 136 11.51 -17.12 -10.86
CA GLY A 136 12.22 -17.68 -12.01
C GLY A 136 11.92 -17.07 -13.39
N GLN A 137 11.04 -16.07 -13.52
CA GLN A 137 10.71 -15.53 -14.84
C GLN A 137 10.28 -14.06 -14.80
N MET A 138 11.27 -13.17 -14.73
CA MET A 138 11.18 -11.78 -15.21
C MET A 138 12.46 -11.42 -15.95
N ASP A 139 12.75 -12.15 -17.03
CA ASP A 139 13.62 -11.70 -18.11
C ASP A 139 12.80 -11.76 -19.41
N GLU A 140 11.92 -10.77 -19.61
CA GLU A 140 11.53 -10.38 -20.97
C GLU A 140 12.24 -9.07 -21.30
N GLU A 141 13.30 -9.24 -22.08
CA GLU A 141 14.07 -8.21 -22.78
C GLU A 141 13.12 -7.45 -23.74
N GLU A 142 12.66 -6.25 -23.35
CA GLU A 142 12.04 -5.33 -24.31
C GLU A 142 13.07 -4.91 -25.36
N PRO A 143 12.81 -5.09 -26.67
CA PRO A 143 13.74 -4.64 -27.70
C PRO A 143 13.74 -3.10 -27.74
N PRO A 144 14.91 -2.46 -27.96
CA PRO A 144 15.01 -1.01 -27.97
C PRO A 144 14.23 -0.41 -29.15
N ILE A 145 13.29 0.48 -28.85
CA ILE A 145 12.64 1.35 -29.83
C ILE A 145 13.70 2.31 -30.38
N GLN A 146 14.23 2.01 -31.56
CA GLN A 146 15.11 2.92 -32.31
C GLN A 146 14.29 4.10 -32.83
N THR A 147 14.42 5.27 -32.21
CA THR A 147 13.97 6.54 -32.78
C THR A 147 15.09 7.13 -33.63
N GLU A 148 15.21 6.69 -34.89
CA GLU A 148 16.01 7.39 -35.89
C GLU A 148 15.34 8.72 -36.27
N ILE A 149 15.67 9.78 -35.53
CA ILE A 149 15.36 11.15 -35.96
C ILE A 149 16.37 11.52 -37.05
N LYS A 150 16.01 11.26 -38.31
CA LYS A 150 16.81 11.65 -39.48
C LYS A 150 16.85 13.17 -39.59
N THR A 151 17.95 13.76 -39.14
CA THR A 151 18.39 15.09 -39.58
C THR A 151 18.59 15.05 -41.10
N LYS A 152 17.78 15.83 -41.82
CA LYS A 152 18.14 16.28 -43.16
C LYS A 152 17.99 17.79 -43.23
N GLU A 153 19.04 18.44 -42.76
CA GLU A 153 19.42 19.75 -43.23
C GLU A 153 19.86 19.64 -44.71
N ARG A 154 19.27 20.46 -45.57
CA ARG A 154 19.85 21.06 -46.79
C ARG A 154 18.84 22.13 -47.22
N ALA A 155 19.04 23.40 -46.89
CA ALA A 155 20.05 24.34 -47.38
C ALA A 155 19.88 24.67 -48.88
N SER A 156 19.80 25.99 -49.13
CA SER A 156 19.70 26.75 -50.39
C SER A 156 18.29 26.91 -50.98
#